data_AF-A0A6V7GXT0-F1
#
_entry.id   AF-A0A6V7GXT0-F1
#
_cell.length_a   1.000
_cell.length_b   1.000
_cell.length_c   1.000
_cell.angle_alpha   90.00
_cell.angle_beta   90.00
_cell.angle_gamma   90.00
#
_symmetry.space_group_name_H-M   'P 1'
#
loop_
_entity.id
_entity.type
_entity.pdbx_description
1 polymer ?
#
loop_
_entity_poly.entity_id
_entity_poly.type
_entity_poly.pdbx_seq_one_letter_code
_entity_poly.pdbx_strand_id
1 'polypeptide(L)'
;LEYEQVYIDNLPCCECYEKSYMHRDVITHILVTKSNFVITGSCDGHVKFWKKQEELIEFVKHFRAHLMAIQSMAGSCNGVNACTISLDKTIKIFDVINFG
;
A
#
# COMPACT_ATOMS: atom_id res chain seq x y z
N LEU A 1 19.53 -19.79 -10.71
CA LEU A 1 18.44 -20.74 -11.09
C LEU A 1 18.21 -20.68 -12.59
N GLU A 2 17.78 -21.77 -13.24
CA GLU A 2 17.78 -21.96 -14.72
C GLU A 2 16.93 -20.95 -15.53
N TYR A 3 16.16 -20.09 -14.86
CA TYR A 3 15.31 -19.08 -15.50
C TYR A 3 15.48 -17.67 -14.91
N GLU A 4 16.49 -17.47 -14.07
CA GLU A 4 16.71 -16.21 -13.34
C GLU A 4 16.95 -15.03 -14.29
N GLN A 5 17.72 -15.24 -15.36
CA GLN A 5 17.93 -14.23 -16.42
C GLN A 5 16.65 -13.92 -17.19
N VAL A 6 15.83 -14.93 -17.50
CA VAL A 6 14.57 -14.74 -18.24
C VAL A 6 13.56 -13.95 -17.41
N TYR A 7 13.54 -14.12 -16.08
CA TYR A 7 12.73 -13.29 -15.20
C TYR A 7 13.23 -11.86 -15.12
N ILE A 8 14.55 -11.64 -15.09
CA ILE A 8 15.17 -10.31 -15.11
C ILE A 8 14.86 -9.58 -16.43
N ASP A 9 14.98 -10.28 -17.56
CA ASP A 9 14.81 -9.71 -18.90
C ASP A 9 13.35 -9.38 -19.24
N ASN A 10 12.39 -10.01 -18.56
CA ASN A 10 10.95 -9.73 -18.72
C ASN A 10 10.39 -8.81 -17.62
N LEU A 11 11.22 -8.28 -16.73
CA LEU A 11 10.79 -7.19 -15.86
C LEU A 11 10.54 -5.96 -16.74
N PRO A 12 9.39 -5.29 -16.63
CA PRO A 12 9.14 -4.07 -17.39
C PRO A 12 10.27 -3.08 -17.14
N CYS A 13 10.99 -2.73 -18.20
CA CYS A 13 12.01 -1.67 -18.22
C CYS A 13 11.33 -0.30 -18.14
N CYS A 14 10.68 0.00 -17.02
CA CYS A 14 10.27 1.36 -16.69
C CYS A 14 11.33 1.96 -15.76
N GLU A 15 11.87 3.12 -16.14
CA GLU A 15 12.84 3.93 -15.41
C GLU A 15 12.35 4.49 -14.06
N CYS A 16 11.26 3.98 -13.49
CA CYS A 16 10.59 4.60 -12.35
C CYS A 16 10.55 3.65 -11.14
N TYR A 17 11.72 3.24 -10.64
CA TYR A 17 11.79 2.68 -9.30
C TYR A 17 11.83 3.84 -8.29
N GLU A 18 10.69 4.16 -7.70
CA GLU A 18 10.62 5.13 -6.60
C GLU A 18 10.74 4.39 -5.25
N LYS A 19 11.79 4.70 -4.47
CA LYS A 19 11.98 4.14 -3.13
C LYS A 19 11.71 5.21 -2.07
N SER A 20 10.63 5.04 -1.33
CA SER A 20 10.27 5.94 -0.23
C SER A 20 10.63 5.31 1.12
N TYR A 21 11.56 5.92 1.86
CA TYR A 21 11.97 5.49 3.21
C TYR A 21 11.02 5.97 4.33
N MET A 22 9.74 6.14 3.98
CA MET A 22 8.80 6.80 4.87
C MET A 22 8.22 5.87 5.94
N HIS A 23 8.12 4.57 5.71
CA HIS A 23 7.79 3.63 6.78
C HIS A 23 9.02 3.46 7.67
N ARG A 24 8.79 3.47 8.99
CA ARG A 24 9.86 3.30 9.99
C ARG A 24 10.15 1.82 10.28
N ASP A 25 9.29 0.94 9.81
CA ASP A 25 9.36 -0.50 10.02
C ASP A 25 8.94 -1.25 8.75
N VAL A 26 8.97 -2.58 8.81
CA VAL A 26 8.77 -3.48 7.69
C VAL A 26 7.35 -3.35 7.14
N ILE A 27 7.28 -3.01 5.86
CA ILE A 27 6.04 -3.07 5.08
C ILE A 27 5.66 -4.53 4.90
N THR A 28 4.46 -4.90 5.33
CA THR A 28 3.96 -6.28 5.30
C THR A 28 2.80 -6.45 4.32
N HIS A 29 2.09 -5.36 4.01
CA HIS A 29 0.89 -5.39 3.20
C HIS A 29 0.87 -4.25 2.19
N ILE A 30 0.31 -4.53 1.02
CA ILE A 30 0.07 -3.54 -0.03
C ILE A 30 -1.30 -3.81 -0.67
N LEU A 31 -2.00 -2.75 -1.03
CA LEU A 31 -3.18 -2.81 -1.89
C LEU A 31 -3.14 -1.66 -2.89
N VAL A 32 -3.68 -1.91 -4.08
CA VAL A 32 -3.89 -0.87 -5.10
C VAL A 32 -5.37 -0.80 -5.40
N THR A 33 -5.96 0.40 -5.32
CA THR A 33 -7.38 0.61 -5.59
C THR A 33 -7.60 1.04 -7.05
N LYS A 34 -8.84 0.88 -7.53
CA LYS A 34 -9.26 1.42 -8.83
C LYS A 34 -9.26 2.95 -8.89
N SER A 35 -9.25 3.61 -7.73
CA SER A 35 -9.16 5.07 -7.59
C SER A 35 -7.73 5.59 -7.66
N ASN A 36 -6.79 4.77 -8.15
CA ASN A 36 -5.36 5.10 -8.30
C ASN A 36 -4.68 5.42 -6.96
N PHE A 37 -5.10 4.78 -5.86
CA PHE A 37 -4.35 4.82 -4.61
C PHE A 37 -3.54 3.54 -4.43
N VAL A 38 -2.28 3.70 -4.02
CA VAL A 38 -1.49 2.63 -3.42
C VAL A 38 -1.60 2.81 -1.91
N ILE A 39 -1.96 1.77 -1.18
CA ILE A 39 -2.00 1.80 0.28
C ILE A 39 -1.05 0.73 0.80
N THR A 40 -0.20 1.13 1.74
CA THR A 40 0.86 0.30 2.32
C THR A 40 0.68 0.19 3.82
N GLY A 41 0.77 -1.03 4.34
CA GLY A 41 0.65 -1.34 5.77
C GLY A 41 1.94 -1.90 6.33
N SER A 42 2.34 -1.41 7.49
CA SER A 42 3.54 -1.81 8.23
C SER A 42 3.19 -2.75 9.40
N CYS A 43 4.15 -3.59 9.81
CA CYS A 43 4.00 -4.50 10.95
C CYS A 43 3.75 -3.79 12.29
N ASP A 44 4.10 -2.51 12.40
CA ASP A 44 3.86 -1.66 13.57
C ASP A 44 2.44 -1.04 13.61
N GLY A 45 1.56 -1.38 12.65
CA GLY A 45 0.18 -0.88 12.59
C GLY A 45 0.02 0.43 11.84
N HIS A 46 1.07 0.94 11.18
CA HIS A 46 1.01 2.15 10.38
C HIS A 46 0.51 1.87 8.96
N VAL A 47 -0.44 2.69 8.49
CA VAL A 47 -1.01 2.63 7.14
C VAL A 47 -0.73 3.94 6.43
N LYS A 48 -0.19 3.88 5.21
CA LYS A 48 0.09 5.05 4.37
C LYS A 48 -0.60 4.95 3.04
N PHE A 49 -1.14 6.09 2.61
CA PHE A 49 -1.84 6.29 1.37
C PHE A 49 -0.97 7.09 0.42
N TRP A 50 -0.91 6.61 -0.81
CA TRP A 50 -0.16 7.21 -1.88
C TRP A 50 -1.05 7.35 -3.11
N LYS A 51 -1.02 8.51 -3.77
CA LYS A 51 -1.76 8.76 -5.00
C LYS A 51 -0.85 8.45 -6.19
N LYS A 52 -1.23 7.46 -6.99
CA LYS A 52 -0.56 7.12 -8.24
C LYS A 52 -1.03 8.10 -9.31
N GLN A 53 -0.11 8.91 -9.81
CA GLN A 53 -0.32 9.75 -10.99
C GLN A 53 0.30 9.09 -12.22
N GLU A 54 0.29 9.77 -13.36
CA GLU A 54 0.86 9.24 -14.61
C GLU A 54 2.37 9.01 -14.50
N GLU A 55 3.08 9.95 -13.87
CA GLU A 55 4.55 9.96 -13.85
C GLU A 55 5.16 9.67 -12.47
N LEU A 56 4.40 9.80 -11.37
CA LEU A 56 4.94 9.71 -10.01
C LEU A 56 3.91 9.24 -8.96
N ILE A 57 4.41 8.87 -7.78
CA ILE A 57 3.59 8.44 -6.63
C ILE A 57 3.72 9.46 -5.50
N GLU A 58 2.63 10.15 -5.17
CA GLU A 58 2.64 11.16 -4.11
C GLU A 58 2.20 10.60 -2.78
N PHE A 59 2.88 10.97 -1.70
CA PHE A 59 2.39 10.73 -0.35
C PHE A 59 1.16 11.60 -0.06
N VAL A 60 0.06 10.99 0.38
CA VAL A 60 -1.18 11.71 0.71
C VAL A 60 -1.42 11.75 2.20
N LYS A 61 -1.39 10.57 2.85
CA LYS A 61 -1.79 10.47 4.25
C LYS A 61 -1.09 9.33 4.97
N HIS A 62 -0.89 9.54 6.26
CA HIS A 62 -0.40 8.54 7.20
C HIS A 62 -1.38 8.41 8.35
N PHE A 63 -1.70 7.16 8.69
CA PHE A 63 -2.47 6.78 9.86
C PHE A 63 -1.67 5.81 10.72
N ARG A 64 -1.65 6.05 12.04
CA ARG A 64 -1.41 4.97 13.00
C ARG A 64 -2.74 4.23 13.18
N ALA A 65 -3.00 3.32 12.26
CA ALA A 65 -4.26 2.60 12.22
C ALA A 65 -4.37 1.62 13.38
N HIS A 66 -3.33 0.87 13.69
CA HIS A 66 -3.41 -0.17 14.70
C HIS A 66 -2.33 -0.02 15.76
N LEU A 67 -2.59 -0.56 16.96
CA LEU A 67 -1.59 -0.65 18.03
C LEU A 67 -0.77 -1.94 17.93
N MET A 68 -1.22 -2.88 17.11
CA MET A 68 -0.58 -4.17 16.83
C MET A 68 -0.50 -4.44 15.32
N ALA A 69 0.21 -5.49 14.95
CA ALA A 69 0.42 -5.88 13.56
C ALA A 69 -0.89 -6.05 12.78
N ILE A 70 -0.88 -5.46 11.59
CA ILE A 70 -1.93 -5.64 10.59
C ILE A 70 -1.89 -7.11 10.15
N GLN A 71 -3.06 -7.76 10.18
CA GLN A 71 -3.24 -9.15 9.76
C GLN A 71 -3.68 -9.26 8.30
N SER A 72 -4.44 -8.27 7.82
CA SER A 72 -4.88 -8.21 6.42
C SER A 72 -5.37 -6.82 6.05
N MET A 73 -5.35 -6.53 4.75
CA MET A 73 -5.88 -5.31 4.15
C MET A 73 -6.70 -5.66 2.90
N ALA A 74 -7.80 -4.96 2.66
CA ALA A 74 -8.61 -5.14 1.47
C ALA A 74 -9.15 -3.81 0.95
N GLY A 75 -9.25 -3.68 -0.38
CA GLY A 75 -9.93 -2.58 -1.05
C GLY A 75 -11.31 -3.01 -1.54
N SER A 76 -12.28 -2.10 -1.51
CA SER A 76 -13.59 -2.35 -2.11
C SER A 76 -13.47 -2.42 -3.64
N CYS A 77 -14.33 -3.21 -4.28
CA CYS A 77 -14.31 -3.43 -5.73
C CYS A 77 -14.58 -2.16 -6.56
N ASN A 78 -15.23 -1.17 -5.96
CA ASN A 78 -15.48 0.16 -6.53
C ASN A 78 -14.37 1.18 -6.23
N GLY A 79 -13.36 0.82 -5.41
CA GLY A 79 -12.24 1.69 -5.06
C GLY A 79 -12.57 2.83 -4.08
N VAL A 80 -13.78 2.84 -3.50
CA VAL A 80 -14.25 3.89 -2.58
C VAL A 80 -13.73 3.66 -1.17
N ASN A 81 -13.62 2.41 -0.73
CA ASN A 81 -13.24 2.07 0.64
C ASN A 81 -12.00 1.17 0.65
N ALA A 82 -11.25 1.25 1.74
CA ALA A 82 -10.26 0.26 2.13
C ALA A 82 -10.49 -0.13 3.58
N CYS A 83 -10.16 -1.36 3.95
CA CYS A 83 -10.19 -1.78 5.34
C CYS A 83 -8.91 -2.51 5.74
N THR A 84 -8.61 -2.43 7.04
CA THR A 84 -7.49 -3.11 7.67
C THR A 84 -7.97 -3.80 8.95
N ILE A 85 -7.48 -5.01 9.19
CA ILE A 85 -7.73 -5.75 10.43
C ILE A 85 -6.41 -6.02 11.16
N SER A 86 -6.44 -6.09 12.49
CA SER A 86 -5.25 -6.27 13.31
C SER A 86 -5.49 -7.21 14.49
N LEU A 87 -4.38 -7.68 15.07
CA LEU A 87 -4.36 -8.41 16.34
C LEU A 87 -4.86 -7.58 17.53
N ASP A 88 -4.97 -6.26 17.40
CA ASP A 88 -5.57 -5.39 18.42
C ASP A 88 -7.11 -5.54 18.54
N LYS A 89 -7.69 -6.51 17.81
CA LYS A 89 -9.12 -6.84 17.78
C LYS A 89 -9.99 -5.73 17.19
N THR A 90 -9.41 -4.85 16.36
CA THR A 90 -10.15 -3.81 15.67
C THR A 90 -10.09 -3.97 14.14
N ILE A 91 -11.13 -3.45 13.49
CA ILE A 91 -11.14 -3.17 12.06
C ILE A 91 -11.16 -1.65 11.87
N LYS A 92 -10.39 -1.16 10.90
CA LYS A 92 -10.49 0.22 10.44
C LYS A 92 -10.92 0.27 8.99
N ILE A 93 -11.82 1.20 8.70
CA ILE A 93 -12.34 1.47 7.37
C ILE A 93 -11.94 2.89 7.00
N PHE A 94 -11.46 3.04 5.78
CA PHE A 94 -10.97 4.29 5.21
C PHE A 94 -11.76 4.60 3.96
N ASP A 95 -12.21 5.84 3.85
CA ASP A 95 -12.80 6.37 2.63
C ASP A 95 -11.67 6.90 1.72
N VAL A 96 -11.39 6.15 0.66
CA VAL A 96 -10.21 6.36 -0.21
C VAL A 96 -10.40 7.58 -1.10
N ILE A 97 -11.62 7.85 -1.58
CA ILE A 97 -11.88 8.93 -2.54
C ILE A 97 -11.94 10.32 -1.90
N ASN A 98 -12.17 10.38 -0.58
CA ASN A 98 -12.29 11.64 0.15
C ASN A 98 -10.95 12.27 0.55
N PHE A 99 -9.82 11.68 0.17
CA PHE A 99 -8.48 12.25 0.40
C PHE A 99 -7.98 13.14 -0.76
N GLY A 100 -8.91 13.72 -1.54
CA GLY A 100 -8.64 14.65 -2.64
C GLY A 100 -8.38 16.08 -2.19
#